data_AF-A0A5M4B5L7-F1
#
_entry.id   AF-A0A5M4B5L7-F1
#
_cell.length_a   1.000
_cell.length_b   1.000
_cell.length_c   1.000
_cell.angle_alpha   90.00
_cell.angle_beta   90.00
_cell.angle_gamma   90.00
#
_symmetry.space_group_name_H-M   'P 1'
#
loop_
_entity.id
_entity.type
_entity.pdbx_description
1 polymer ?
#
loop_
_entity_poly.entity_id
_entity_poly.type
_entity_poly.pdbx_seq_one_letter_code
_entity_poly.pdbx_strand_id
1 'polypeptide(L)'
;MYREELRTHHFGTFTVKGIDIITMVKENAREKLLLQIQDEVLKGGICFDGYTSFQLENADISFCAGADLACVIMCQAAIESYIKEDEALDCKSFYDIIENCSCSSDLKNRLHHLRKYRNKWMHRKEIDREISMDYAELEREAISAYRLTLEVFHYYPFI
;
A
#
# COMPACT_ATOMS: atom_id res chain seq x y z
N MET A 1 25.19 39.79 14.71
CA MET A 1 25.80 38.76 13.84
C MET A 1 25.62 37.42 14.52
N TYR A 2 24.54 36.71 14.18
CA TYR A 2 24.28 35.34 14.63
C TYR A 2 24.93 34.39 13.62
N ARG A 3 25.76 33.45 14.09
CA ARG A 3 26.31 32.35 13.29
C ARG A 3 25.60 31.06 13.72
N GLU A 4 25.03 30.37 12.74
CA GLU A 4 24.42 29.04 12.85
C GLU A 4 25.46 27.98 13.26
N GLU A 5 25.13 27.15 14.24
CA GLU A 5 25.86 25.92 14.55
C GLU A 5 25.25 24.75 13.76
N LEU A 6 25.96 24.33 12.71
CA LEU A 6 25.73 23.07 12.02
C LEU A 6 26.17 21.91 12.94
N ARG A 7 25.23 21.19 13.55
CA ARG A 7 25.50 19.90 14.19
C ARG A 7 25.50 18.79 13.16
N THR A 8 26.69 18.45 12.68
CA THR A 8 26.95 17.20 11.94
C THR A 8 27.08 16.05 12.93
N HIS A 9 26.10 15.15 12.98
CA HIS A 9 26.29 13.85 13.64
C HIS A 9 27.00 12.90 12.67
N HIS A 10 28.28 12.63 12.96
CA HIS A 10 29.09 11.60 12.33
C HIS A 10 28.48 10.22 12.60
N PHE A 11 27.90 9.58 11.58
CA PHE A 11 27.70 8.14 11.58
C PHE A 11 29.04 7.46 11.30
N GLY A 12 29.66 6.91 12.33
CA GLY A 12 30.90 6.14 12.22
C GLY A 12 30.67 4.81 11.50
N THR A 13 31.50 4.55 10.49
CA THR A 13 31.57 3.27 9.79
C THR A 13 32.25 2.22 10.67
N PHE A 14 31.54 1.14 10.99
CA PHE A 14 32.15 -0.07 11.57
C PHE A 14 32.37 -1.12 10.48
N THR A 15 33.63 -1.33 10.13
CA THR A 15 34.07 -2.44 9.27
C THR A 15 34.32 -3.68 10.12
N VAL A 16 33.47 -4.71 9.98
CA VAL A 16 33.79 -6.08 10.38
C VAL A 16 34.28 -6.83 9.14
N LYS A 17 35.50 -7.37 9.23
CA LYS A 17 36.19 -8.09 8.15
C LYS A 17 35.33 -9.24 7.60
N GLY A 18 35.16 -9.26 6.28
CA GLY A 18 34.95 -10.49 5.52
C GLY A 18 33.51 -11.01 5.43
N ILE A 19 32.53 -10.13 5.23
CA ILE A 19 31.25 -10.53 4.63
C ILE A 19 31.05 -9.65 3.41
N ASP A 20 31.00 -10.29 2.25
CA ASP A 20 30.79 -9.63 0.97
C ASP A 20 29.54 -8.74 1.01
N ILE A 21 29.73 -7.42 0.94
CA ILE A 21 28.67 -6.43 0.65
C ILE A 21 28.00 -6.73 -0.71
N ILE A 22 28.56 -7.65 -1.49
CA ILE A 22 28.05 -8.16 -2.76
C ILE A 22 26.94 -9.23 -2.55
N THR A 23 26.59 -9.59 -1.31
CA THR A 23 25.53 -10.56 -1.01
C THR A 23 24.45 -9.98 -0.09
N MET A 24 23.76 -8.90 -0.48
CA MET A 24 22.54 -8.46 0.24
C MET A 24 21.42 -7.88 -0.63
N VAL A 25 21.47 -8.07 -1.95
CA VAL A 25 20.26 -8.09 -2.78
C VAL A 25 19.87 -9.56 -2.95
N LYS A 26 19.38 -10.15 -1.87
CA LYS A 26 18.41 -11.23 -2.04
C LYS A 26 17.15 -10.49 -2.44
N GLU A 27 16.86 -10.37 -3.74
CA GLU A 27 15.54 -9.95 -4.19
C GLU A 27 14.52 -10.73 -3.36
N ASN A 28 13.77 -10.02 -2.53
CA ASN A 28 12.81 -10.67 -1.66
C ASN A 28 11.74 -11.28 -2.57
N ALA A 29 11.37 -12.55 -2.37
CA ALA A 29 10.35 -13.21 -3.20
C ALA A 29 9.05 -12.39 -3.27
N ARG A 30 8.78 -11.61 -2.22
CA ARG A 30 7.65 -10.67 -2.11
C ARG A 30 7.81 -9.43 -2.99
N GLU A 31 8.99 -8.83 -3.03
CA GLU A 31 9.30 -7.71 -3.93
C GLU A 31 9.15 -8.15 -5.39
N LYS A 32 9.72 -9.31 -5.74
CA LYS A 32 9.58 -9.89 -7.08
C LYS A 32 8.11 -10.15 -7.46
N LEU A 33 7.30 -10.59 -6.50
CA LEU A 33 5.87 -10.80 -6.72
C LEU A 33 5.15 -9.47 -7.02
N LEU A 34 5.43 -8.40 -6.27
CA LEU A 34 4.80 -7.09 -6.54
C LEU A 34 5.22 -6.52 -7.89
N LEU A 35 6.49 -6.65 -8.27
CA LEU A 35 6.97 -6.26 -9.60
C LEU A 35 6.25 -7.02 -10.72
N GLN A 36 6.04 -8.33 -10.56
CA GLN A 36 5.26 -9.13 -11.51
C GLN A 36 3.82 -8.61 -11.64
N ILE A 37 3.18 -8.25 -10.52
CA ILE A 37 1.82 -7.69 -10.53
C ILE A 37 1.79 -6.33 -11.23
N GLN A 38 2.79 -5.47 -10.98
CA GLN A 38 2.90 -4.17 -11.66
C GLN A 38 3.04 -4.36 -13.18
N ASP A 39 3.93 -5.24 -13.63
CA ASP A 39 4.12 -5.54 -15.05
C ASP A 39 2.83 -6.06 -15.71
N GLU A 40 2.10 -6.93 -15.02
CA GLU A 40 0.84 -7.51 -15.52
C GLU A 40 -0.29 -6.48 -15.64
N VAL A 41 -0.44 -5.62 -14.64
CA VAL A 41 -1.58 -4.69 -14.53
C VAL A 41 -1.34 -3.42 -15.32
N LEU A 42 -0.15 -2.83 -15.22
CA LEU A 42 0.06 -1.45 -15.68
C LEU A 42 0.36 -1.35 -17.17
N LYS A 43 0.93 -2.40 -17.78
CA LYS A 43 1.28 -2.49 -19.22
C LYS A 43 1.96 -1.22 -19.80
N GLY A 44 2.54 -0.39 -18.94
CA GLY A 44 2.80 1.03 -19.16
C GLY A 44 2.97 1.76 -17.82
N GLY A 45 3.08 3.09 -17.87
CA GLY A 45 3.20 3.92 -16.66
C GLY A 45 1.84 4.37 -16.13
N ILE A 46 1.79 4.64 -14.83
CA ILE A 46 0.68 5.34 -14.16
C ILE A 46 1.23 6.62 -13.55
N CYS A 47 0.44 7.69 -13.58
CA CYS A 47 0.77 8.97 -12.97
C CYS A 47 -0.35 9.33 -11.99
N PHE A 48 0.03 9.66 -10.76
CA PHE A 48 -0.86 10.14 -9.71
C PHE A 48 -0.11 11.15 -8.84
N ASP A 49 -0.83 11.86 -7.99
CA ASP A 49 -0.26 12.89 -7.12
C ASP A 49 0.78 12.33 -6.13
N GLY A 50 1.55 13.23 -5.52
CA GLY A 50 2.63 12.84 -4.59
C GLY A 50 2.14 12.15 -3.30
N TYR A 51 0.93 12.44 -2.84
CA TYR A 51 0.35 11.83 -1.64
C TYR A 51 -0.13 10.40 -1.93
N THR A 52 -0.81 10.19 -3.05
CA THR A 52 -1.19 8.86 -3.54
C THR A 52 0.06 8.01 -3.81
N SER A 53 1.13 8.62 -4.36
CA SER A 53 2.42 7.95 -4.57
C SER A 53 3.06 7.49 -3.26
N PHE A 54 3.11 8.38 -2.28
CA PHE A 54 3.61 8.06 -0.95
C PHE A 54 2.85 6.89 -0.31
N GLN A 55 1.52 6.84 -0.47
CA GLN A 55 0.72 5.76 0.10
C GLN A 55 0.99 4.41 -0.59
N LEU A 56 1.09 4.38 -1.92
CA LEU A 56 1.41 3.17 -2.68
C LEU A 56 2.83 2.66 -2.37
N GLU A 57 3.82 3.55 -2.27
CA GLU A 57 5.19 3.18 -1.88
C GLU A 57 5.23 2.57 -0.47
N ASN A 58 4.48 3.13 0.48
CA ASN A 58 4.40 2.56 1.82
C ASN A 58 3.63 1.23 1.87
N ALA A 59 2.68 1.01 0.95
CA ALA A 59 2.05 -0.30 0.78
C ALA A 59 3.08 -1.34 0.32
N ASP A 60 3.90 -0.99 -0.68
CA ASP A 60 4.99 -1.82 -1.19
C ASP A 60 6.00 -2.18 -0.09
N ILE A 61 6.54 -1.16 0.60
CA ILE A 61 7.49 -1.34 1.70
C ILE A 61 6.90 -2.24 2.79
N SER A 62 5.63 -1.99 3.16
CA SER A 62 4.94 -2.77 4.19
C SER A 62 4.83 -4.23 3.78
N PHE A 63 4.43 -4.50 2.53
CA PHE A 63 4.35 -5.86 2.02
C PHE A 63 5.74 -6.50 1.99
N CYS A 64 6.76 -5.85 1.42
CA CYS A 64 8.12 -6.37 1.36
C CYS A 64 8.70 -6.69 2.75
N ALA A 65 8.32 -5.92 3.78
CA ALA A 65 8.70 -6.14 5.17
C ALA A 65 7.89 -7.23 5.90
N GLY A 66 6.86 -7.82 5.27
CA GLY A 66 5.96 -8.79 5.90
C GLY A 66 4.89 -8.17 6.81
N ALA A 67 4.70 -6.85 6.74
CA ALA A 67 3.65 -6.13 7.45
C ALA A 67 2.35 -6.10 6.61
N ASP A 68 1.77 -7.27 6.35
CA ASP A 68 0.64 -7.44 5.42
C ASP A 68 -0.60 -6.59 5.76
N LEU A 69 -0.94 -6.47 7.05
CA LEU A 69 -2.07 -5.62 7.45
C LEU A 69 -1.79 -4.13 7.17
N ALA A 70 -0.54 -3.69 7.35
CA ALA A 70 -0.16 -2.32 7.00
C ALA A 70 -0.26 -2.10 5.49
N CYS A 71 0.17 -3.08 4.68
CA CYS A 71 -0.04 -3.05 3.23
C CYS A 71 -1.52 -2.87 2.88
N VAL A 72 -2.43 -3.69 3.44
CA VAL A 72 -3.88 -3.57 3.20
C VAL A 72 -4.41 -2.18 3.54
N ILE A 73 -4.00 -1.61 4.68
CA ILE A 73 -4.42 -0.27 5.12
C ILE A 73 -3.92 0.79 4.15
N MET A 74 -2.65 0.72 3.75
CA MET A 74 -2.04 1.68 2.82
C MET A 74 -2.65 1.58 1.41
N CYS A 75 -2.91 0.37 0.91
CA CYS A 75 -3.62 0.16 -0.37
C CYS A 75 -5.00 0.82 -0.36
N GLN A 76 -5.77 0.64 0.72
CA GLN A 76 -7.07 1.29 0.84
C GLN A 76 -6.93 2.81 0.88
N ALA A 77 -5.98 3.34 1.66
CA ALA A 77 -5.76 4.79 1.74
C ALA A 77 -5.38 5.39 0.37
N ALA A 78 -4.54 4.69 -0.40
CA ALA A 78 -4.14 5.08 -1.74
C ALA A 78 -5.33 5.12 -2.71
N ILE A 79 -6.18 4.08 -2.68
CA ILE A 79 -7.42 4.05 -3.48
C ILE A 79 -8.37 5.18 -3.10
N GLU A 80 -8.55 5.42 -1.80
CA GLU A 80 -9.42 6.48 -1.30
C GLU A 80 -8.96 7.86 -1.79
N SER A 81 -7.68 8.17 -1.65
CA SER A 81 -7.09 9.44 -2.09
C SER A 81 -7.22 9.62 -3.59
N TYR A 82 -6.91 8.57 -4.35
CA TYR A 82 -6.95 8.61 -5.80
C TYR A 82 -8.35 8.86 -6.37
N ILE A 83 -9.35 8.06 -5.96
CA ILE A 83 -10.72 8.21 -6.47
C ILE A 83 -11.31 9.56 -6.07
N LYS A 84 -10.98 10.05 -4.87
CA LYS A 84 -11.44 11.36 -4.41
C LYS A 84 -10.93 12.50 -5.27
N GLU A 85 -9.65 12.46 -5.62
CA GLU A 85 -9.03 13.48 -6.45
C GLU A 85 -9.56 13.40 -7.88
N ASP A 86 -9.56 12.21 -8.48
CA ASP A 86 -9.95 11.99 -9.87
C ASP A 86 -11.43 12.34 -10.12
N GLU A 87 -12.32 11.91 -9.22
CA GLU A 87 -13.77 12.14 -9.35
C GLU A 87 -14.27 13.36 -8.55
N ALA A 88 -13.36 14.16 -7.97
CA ALA A 88 -13.67 15.34 -7.17
C ALA A 88 -14.74 15.09 -6.06
N LEU A 89 -14.61 13.96 -5.34
CA LEU A 89 -15.59 13.53 -4.33
C LEU A 89 -15.28 14.10 -2.94
N ASP A 90 -16.21 14.86 -2.36
CA ASP A 90 -16.14 15.33 -0.96
C ASP A 90 -16.79 14.34 0.03
N CYS A 91 -16.41 13.06 -0.07
CA CYS A 91 -16.96 11.98 0.75
C CYS A 91 -16.08 11.72 1.99
N LYS A 92 -16.70 11.58 3.17
CA LYS A 92 -15.94 11.33 4.41
C LYS A 92 -15.52 9.88 4.58
N SER A 93 -16.37 8.93 4.20
CA SER A 93 -16.11 7.50 4.41
C SER A 93 -15.75 6.78 3.13
N PHE A 94 -14.95 5.71 3.22
CA PHE A 94 -14.66 4.87 2.05
C PHE A 94 -15.91 4.25 1.44
N TYR A 95 -16.90 3.94 2.28
CA TYR A 95 -18.18 3.44 1.79
C TYR A 95 -18.83 4.45 0.83
N ASP A 96 -18.90 5.71 1.23
CA ASP A 96 -19.51 6.76 0.40
C ASP A 96 -18.71 6.97 -0.89
N ILE A 97 -17.38 6.91 -0.84
CA ILE A 97 -16.53 6.97 -2.05
C ILE A 97 -16.90 5.83 -3.02
N ILE A 98 -16.99 4.58 -2.54
CA ILE A 98 -17.31 3.42 -3.39
C ILE A 98 -18.72 3.54 -3.98
N GLU A 99 -19.70 4.03 -3.21
CA GLU A 99 -21.06 4.16 -3.70
C GLU A 99 -21.19 5.26 -4.75
N ASN A 100 -20.51 6.38 -4.57
CA ASN A 100 -20.62 7.54 -5.44
C ASN A 100 -19.65 7.52 -6.63
N CYS A 101 -18.61 6.68 -6.61
CA CYS A 101 -17.67 6.64 -7.72
C CYS A 101 -18.27 6.01 -8.99
N SER A 102 -17.69 6.33 -10.14
CA SER A 102 -18.11 5.84 -11.47
C SER A 102 -17.64 4.42 -11.80
N CYS A 103 -17.06 3.72 -10.81
CA CYS A 103 -16.54 2.36 -10.95
C CYS A 103 -17.63 1.36 -11.37
N SER A 104 -17.22 0.32 -12.11
CA SER A 104 -18.09 -0.80 -12.44
C SER A 104 -18.60 -1.51 -11.19
N SER A 105 -19.77 -2.17 -11.29
CA SER A 105 -20.35 -2.92 -10.16
C SER A 105 -19.40 -4.01 -9.63
N ASP A 106 -18.65 -4.66 -10.52
CA ASP A 106 -17.62 -5.64 -10.15
C ASP A 106 -16.50 -5.00 -9.32
N LEU A 107 -15.98 -3.86 -9.77
CA LEU A 107 -14.94 -3.14 -9.06
C LEU A 107 -15.43 -2.63 -7.69
N LYS A 108 -16.66 -2.11 -7.62
CA LYS A 108 -17.30 -1.72 -6.35
C LYS A 108 -17.42 -2.89 -5.37
N ASN A 109 -17.79 -4.08 -5.84
CA ASN A 109 -17.86 -5.28 -4.99
C ASN A 109 -16.50 -5.63 -4.38
N ARG A 110 -15.42 -5.55 -5.18
CA ARG A 110 -14.05 -5.80 -4.73
C ARG A 110 -13.55 -4.73 -3.75
N LEU A 111 -13.89 -3.47 -3.99
CA LEU A 111 -13.61 -2.37 -3.05
C LEU A 111 -14.36 -2.56 -1.72
N HIS A 112 -15.62 -3.00 -1.76
CA HIS A 112 -16.37 -3.35 -0.54
C HIS A 112 -15.78 -4.53 0.20
N HIS A 113 -15.24 -5.52 -0.52
CA HIS A 113 -14.51 -6.63 0.10
C HIS A 113 -13.29 -6.11 0.85
N LEU A 114 -12.44 -5.31 0.20
CA LEU A 114 -11.28 -4.67 0.84
C LEU A 114 -11.67 -3.88 2.10
N ARG A 115 -12.70 -3.03 1.98
CA ARG A 115 -13.23 -2.24 3.12
C ARG A 115 -13.66 -3.13 4.29
N LYS A 116 -14.43 -4.19 4.02
CA LYS A 116 -14.92 -5.12 5.05
C LYS A 116 -13.77 -5.88 5.70
N TYR A 117 -12.82 -6.34 4.88
CA TYR A 117 -11.64 -7.05 5.35
C TYR A 117 -10.78 -6.17 6.26
N ARG A 118 -10.49 -4.94 5.85
CA ARG A 118 -9.76 -3.97 6.69
C ARG A 118 -10.51 -3.66 7.98
N ASN A 119 -11.82 -3.44 7.91
CA ASN A 119 -12.65 -3.14 9.08
C ASN A 119 -12.71 -4.28 10.10
N LYS A 120 -12.66 -5.55 9.66
CA LYS A 120 -12.53 -6.74 10.54
C LYS A 120 -11.34 -6.59 11.50
N TRP A 121 -10.23 -6.06 11.02
CA TRP A 121 -9.01 -5.87 11.80
C TRP A 121 -8.99 -4.57 12.59
N MET A 122 -9.46 -3.47 12.00
CA MET A 122 -9.43 -2.14 12.65
C MET A 122 -10.47 -1.95 13.75
N HIS A 123 -11.59 -2.69 13.70
CA HIS A 123 -12.68 -2.59 14.66
C HIS A 123 -12.87 -3.87 15.47
N ARG A 124 -11.80 -4.63 15.66
CA ARG A 124 -11.79 -5.87 16.45
C ARG A 124 -12.33 -5.59 17.85
N LYS A 125 -13.41 -6.30 18.24
CA LYS A 125 -14.01 -6.17 19.57
C LYS A 125 -13.25 -7.05 20.57
N GLU A 126 -13.42 -6.78 21.85
CA GLU A 126 -12.79 -7.60 22.90
C GLU A 126 -13.21 -9.08 22.86
N ILE A 127 -14.43 -9.36 22.38
CA ILE A 127 -14.94 -10.73 22.21
C ILE A 127 -14.23 -11.49 21.08
N ASP A 128 -13.58 -10.77 20.17
CA ASP A 128 -12.86 -11.32 19.01
C ASP A 128 -11.40 -11.67 19.35
N ARG A 129 -10.98 -11.58 20.62
CA ARG A 129 -9.61 -11.91 21.05
C ARG A 129 -9.24 -13.38 20.80
N GLU A 130 -10.22 -14.28 20.70
CA GLU A 130 -9.98 -15.68 20.33
C GLU A 130 -9.73 -15.90 18.83
N ILE A 131 -10.01 -14.91 17.97
CA ILE A 131 -9.74 -15.01 16.53
C ILE A 131 -8.22 -14.90 16.32
N SER A 132 -7.56 -16.03 16.11
CA SER A 132 -6.16 -16.07 15.67
C SER A 132 -6.01 -15.44 14.28
N MET A 133 -4.90 -14.74 14.04
CA MET A 133 -4.60 -14.17 12.74
C MET A 133 -4.08 -15.26 11.80
N ASP A 134 -4.85 -15.57 10.76
CA ASP A 134 -4.36 -16.39 9.66
C ASP A 134 -3.44 -15.52 8.79
N TYR A 135 -2.14 -15.66 9.02
CA TYR A 135 -1.12 -14.92 8.27
C TYR A 135 -1.12 -15.25 6.77
N ALA A 136 -1.53 -16.46 6.38
CA ALA A 136 -1.62 -16.83 4.96
C ALA A 136 -2.85 -16.19 4.31
N GLU A 137 -3.98 -16.09 5.01
CA GLU A 137 -5.13 -15.27 4.57
C GLU A 137 -4.73 -13.81 4.42
N LEU A 138 -4.02 -13.26 5.42
CA LEU A 138 -3.62 -11.86 5.43
C LEU A 138 -2.65 -11.52 4.29
N GLU A 139 -1.66 -12.37 4.02
CA GLU A 139 -0.76 -12.22 2.87
C GLU A 139 -1.53 -12.23 1.54
N ARG A 140 -2.46 -13.18 1.35
CA ARG A 140 -3.30 -13.23 0.13
C ARG A 140 -4.14 -11.97 -0.04
N GLU A 141 -4.68 -11.44 1.04
CA GLU A 141 -5.49 -10.23 1.03
C GLU A 141 -4.64 -8.98 0.80
N ALA A 142 -3.40 -8.93 1.28
CA ALA A 142 -2.45 -7.87 0.96
C ALA A 142 -2.08 -7.87 -0.53
N ILE A 143 -1.80 -9.04 -1.11
CA ILE A 143 -1.54 -9.20 -2.55
C ILE A 143 -2.76 -8.74 -3.37
N SER A 144 -3.96 -9.18 -2.98
CA SER A 144 -5.22 -8.81 -3.63
C SER A 144 -5.47 -7.30 -3.55
N ALA A 145 -5.25 -6.69 -2.38
CA ALA A 145 -5.39 -5.26 -2.17
C ALA A 145 -4.41 -4.45 -3.04
N TYR A 146 -3.14 -4.85 -3.10
CA TYR A 146 -2.12 -4.19 -3.91
C TYR A 146 -2.47 -4.24 -5.40
N ARG A 147 -2.85 -5.42 -5.91
CA ARG A 147 -3.33 -5.56 -7.30
C ARG A 147 -4.54 -4.67 -7.56
N LEU A 148 -5.53 -4.68 -6.66
CA LEU A 148 -6.73 -3.85 -6.79
C LEU A 148 -6.39 -2.36 -6.85
N THR A 149 -5.42 -1.88 -6.05
CA THR A 149 -4.93 -0.49 -6.12
C THR A 149 -4.42 -0.14 -7.51
N LEU A 150 -3.57 -1.00 -8.09
CA LEU A 150 -3.04 -0.78 -9.43
C LEU A 150 -4.11 -0.82 -10.52
N GLU A 151 -5.10 -1.70 -10.39
CA GLU A 151 -6.22 -1.77 -11.34
C GLU A 151 -7.09 -0.52 -11.29
N VAL A 152 -7.34 0.03 -10.09
CA VAL A 152 -8.03 1.31 -9.93
C VAL A 152 -7.22 2.43 -10.60
N PHE A 153 -5.91 2.48 -10.36
CA PHE A 153 -5.04 3.52 -10.94
C PHE A 153 -4.94 3.41 -12.47
N HIS A 154 -4.97 2.20 -13.00
CA HIS A 154 -4.95 2.00 -14.45
C HIS A 154 -6.27 2.41 -15.11
N TYR A 155 -7.41 2.27 -14.41
CA TYR A 155 -8.73 2.56 -14.99
C TYR A 155 -9.04 4.07 -15.07
N TYR A 156 -8.45 4.89 -14.20
CA TYR A 156 -8.72 6.34 -14.13
C TYR A 156 -7.46 7.18 -14.33
N PRO A 157 -6.69 7.03 -15.41
CA PRO A 157 -5.48 7.84 -15.58
C PRO A 157 -5.85 9.33 -15.52
N PHE A 158 -5.21 10.12 -14.66
CA PHE A 158 -5.39 11.57 -14.55
C PHE A 158 -5.43 12.18 -15.98
N ILE A 159 -6.58 12.71 -16.40
CA ILE A 159 -6.75 13.44 -17.67
C ILE A 159 -6.65 14.95 -17.41
#